data_AF-A0A815D5U4-F1
#
_entry.id   AF-A0A815D5U4-F1
#
_cell.length_a   1.000
_cell.length_b   1.000
_cell.length_c   1.000
_cell.angle_alpha   90.00
_cell.angle_beta   90.00
_cell.angle_gamma   90.00
#
_symmetry.space_group_name_H-M   'P 1'
#
loop_
_entity.id
_entity.type
_entity.pdbx_description
1 polymer ?
#
loop_
_entity_poly.entity_id
_entity_poly.type
_entity_poly.pdbx_seq_one_letter_code
_entity_poly.pdbx_strand_id
1 'polypeptide(L)'
;MSLVGLILLGKLNRILCATKHVDPQIPFGGINVIFFGDYLQYRLFYKLVLWSNLLNRCEQKTRYHQLLERLRQGQYSYEDNELLLTRVAGQSSVSLHEPPWNQAPMLVFRNEICTQLNHRSGIHNAIQTGCDPMVCIAQDFCKSKPLEEPAPLKKLLELSDSKTEHLSRLLPLVPGMPVILTQNIAIELGSINGMNGIFGQLVYDTDSISTDSLSTTFPMNTTYVHKPIYALVEISKSKIECNLQKLQPKLIPIPITEQIFQESFSHLGPTGFILFPMNIRNPIDVQMLQSVSILVSTRRPPQYLNPLSIFFLHPNLQYQ
;
A
#
# COMPACT_ATOMS: atom_id res chain seq x y z
N MET A 1 -10.19 3.01 16.54
CA MET A 1 -9.70 2.36 17.78
C MET A 1 -9.73 0.84 17.80
N SER A 2 -10.66 0.17 17.10
CA SER A 2 -10.84 -1.29 17.16
C SER A 2 -9.61 -2.13 16.77
N LEU A 3 -8.72 -1.56 15.94
CA LEU A 3 -7.46 -2.15 15.53
C LEU A 3 -6.25 -1.77 16.41
N VAL A 4 -6.43 -0.93 17.43
CA VAL A 4 -5.35 -0.51 18.34
C VAL A 4 -5.33 -1.42 19.57
N GLY A 5 -4.27 -2.23 19.71
CA GLY A 5 -4.17 -3.21 20.79
C GLY A 5 -3.97 -2.56 22.16
N LEU A 6 -4.49 -3.19 23.21
CA LEU A 6 -4.29 -2.75 24.60
C LEU A 6 -2.82 -2.62 24.98
N ILE A 7 -1.96 -3.49 24.43
CA ILE A 7 -0.50 -3.42 24.64
C ILE A 7 0.07 -2.10 24.11
N LEU A 8 -0.35 -1.68 22.90
CA LEU A 8 0.11 -0.45 22.29
C LEU A 8 -0.38 0.77 23.09
N LEU A 9 -1.64 0.76 23.53
CA LEU A 9 -2.18 1.81 24.40
C LEU A 9 -1.45 1.90 25.74
N GLY A 10 -1.15 0.76 26.38
CA GLY A 10 -0.37 0.72 27.61
C GLY A 10 1.05 1.25 27.43
N LYS A 11 1.70 0.93 26.30
CA LYS A 11 3.01 1.51 25.93
C LYS A 11 2.94 3.02 25.73
N LEU A 12 1.94 3.50 24.98
CA LEU A 12 1.73 4.93 24.75
C LEU A 12 1.53 5.69 26.06
N ASN A 13 0.69 5.16 26.96
CA ASN A 13 0.48 5.72 28.30
C ASN A 13 1.81 5.87 29.06
N ARG A 14 2.62 4.81 29.11
CA ARG A 14 3.92 4.81 29.79
C ARG A 14 4.89 5.84 29.20
N ILE A 15 4.98 5.91 27.87
CA ILE A 15 5.86 6.87 27.18
C ILE A 15 5.46 8.30 27.51
N LEU A 16 4.16 8.61 27.49
CA LEU A 16 3.66 9.96 27.79
C LEU A 16 3.89 10.36 29.24
N CYS A 17 3.64 9.45 30.19
CA CYS A 17 3.91 9.72 31.61
C CYS A 17 5.41 9.96 31.84
N ALA A 18 6.27 9.11 31.26
CA ALA A 18 7.72 9.26 31.38
C ALA A 18 8.23 10.57 30.76
N THR A 19 7.75 10.93 29.58
CA THR A 19 8.18 12.15 28.85
C THR A 19 7.76 13.43 29.59
N LYS A 20 6.61 13.40 30.27
CA LYS A 20 6.14 14.55 31.05
C LYS A 20 6.63 14.55 32.50
N HIS A 21 7.39 13.53 32.93
CA HIS A 21 7.79 13.33 34.31
C HIS A 21 6.61 13.30 35.30
N VAL A 22 5.52 12.66 34.89
CA VAL A 22 4.29 12.52 35.68
C VAL A 22 4.18 11.09 36.22
N ASP A 23 3.53 10.95 37.37
CA ASP A 23 3.19 9.65 37.95
C ASP A 23 2.52 8.73 36.89
N PRO A 24 3.03 7.50 36.67
CA PRO A 24 2.42 6.52 35.78
C PRO A 24 0.94 6.20 36.05
N GLN A 25 0.41 6.51 37.25
CA GLN A 25 -1.01 6.37 37.59
C GLN A 25 -1.89 7.44 36.94
N ILE A 26 -1.31 8.57 36.50
CA ILE A 26 -2.06 9.62 35.81
C ILE A 26 -2.26 9.19 34.35
N PRO A 27 -3.50 8.93 33.90
CA PRO A 27 -3.75 8.44 32.55
C PRO A 27 -3.19 9.39 31.48
N PHE A 28 -2.43 8.83 30.55
CA PHE A 28 -1.75 9.47 29.43
C PHE A 28 -0.95 10.72 29.83
N GLY A 29 -0.40 10.76 31.05
CA GLY A 29 0.36 11.92 31.55
C GLY A 29 -0.48 13.21 31.60
N GLY A 30 -1.78 13.08 31.90
CA GLY A 30 -2.71 14.20 32.01
C GLY A 30 -3.11 14.83 30.67
N ILE A 31 -2.87 14.13 29.55
CA ILE A 31 -3.35 14.54 28.23
C ILE A 31 -4.82 14.14 28.09
N ASN A 32 -5.65 15.08 27.63
CA ASN A 32 -7.01 14.78 27.22
C ASN A 32 -6.98 13.91 25.96
N VAL A 33 -7.39 12.65 26.08
CA VAL A 33 -7.41 11.70 24.96
C VAL A 33 -8.84 11.49 24.49
N ILE A 34 -9.07 11.68 23.19
CA ILE A 34 -10.35 11.39 22.54
C ILE A 34 -10.17 10.14 21.69
N PHE A 35 -10.89 9.08 22.03
CA PHE A 35 -10.89 7.84 21.27
C PHE A 35 -12.09 7.78 20.32
N PHE A 36 -11.82 7.55 19.04
CA PHE A 36 -12.86 7.33 18.03
C PHE A 36 -12.65 6.00 17.29
N GLY A 37 -13.73 5.29 17.07
CA GLY A 37 -13.74 4.06 16.30
C GLY A 37 -14.86 3.12 16.71
N ASP A 38 -14.87 1.96 16.09
CA ASP A 38 -15.99 1.04 16.18
C ASP A 38 -15.47 -0.40 16.28
N TYR A 39 -15.71 -0.96 17.45
CA TYR A 39 -15.18 -2.26 17.88
C TYR A 39 -15.88 -3.45 17.23
N LEU A 40 -16.97 -3.22 16.50
CA LEU A 40 -17.69 -4.26 15.76
C LEU A 40 -17.18 -4.43 14.32
N GLN A 41 -16.31 -3.54 13.83
CA GLN A 41 -15.84 -3.56 12.43
C GLN A 41 -14.74 -4.58 12.18
N TYR A 42 -13.64 -4.44 12.93
CA TYR A 42 -12.45 -5.28 12.78
C TYR A 42 -11.86 -5.52 14.17
N ARG A 43 -11.58 -6.76 14.50
CA ARG A 43 -10.77 -7.10 15.67
C ARG A 43 -9.28 -7.04 15.31
N LEU A 44 -8.39 -6.79 16.29
CA LEU A 44 -6.95 -7.01 16.12
C LEU A 44 -6.71 -8.40 15.52
N PHE A 45 -5.77 -8.48 14.57
CA PHE A 45 -5.42 -9.67 13.76
C PHE A 45 -5.49 -11.02 14.53
N TYR A 46 -6.71 -11.57 14.59
CA TYR A 46 -7.07 -12.97 14.69
C TYR A 46 -8.33 -13.12 13.82
N LYS A 47 -8.14 -13.64 12.59
CA LYS A 47 -9.13 -14.11 11.59
C LYS A 47 -10.57 -13.52 11.62
N LEU A 48 -10.91 -12.75 10.55
CA LEU A 48 -12.24 -12.51 9.90
C LEU A 48 -13.40 -11.94 10.77
N VAL A 49 -14.33 -11.06 10.36
CA VAL A 49 -14.90 -10.58 9.06
C VAL A 49 -15.20 -9.06 9.14
N LEU A 50 -15.39 -8.41 7.97
CA LEU A 50 -15.40 -6.98 7.60
C LEU A 50 -16.71 -6.15 7.75
N TRP A 51 -16.50 -4.81 7.79
CA TRP A 51 -17.08 -3.68 7.00
C TRP A 51 -17.73 -2.54 7.80
N SER A 52 -17.44 -1.27 7.42
CA SER A 52 -18.30 -0.12 7.75
C SER A 52 -18.01 1.20 7.00
N ASN A 53 -19.00 2.10 7.19
CA ASN A 53 -19.04 3.55 7.08
C ASN A 53 -19.43 4.16 5.72
N LEU A 54 -20.75 4.08 5.44
CA LEU A 54 -21.49 4.95 4.51
C LEU A 54 -22.77 5.56 5.18
N LEU A 55 -22.83 5.64 6.51
CA LEU A 55 -24.09 5.89 7.23
C LEU A 55 -24.52 7.36 7.39
N ASN A 56 -23.69 8.33 7.02
CA ASN A 56 -24.06 9.76 7.11
C ASN A 56 -24.52 10.38 5.78
N ARG A 57 -24.76 9.60 4.72
CA ARG A 57 -25.26 10.12 3.42
C ARG A 57 -26.74 9.86 3.14
N CYS A 58 -27.49 9.25 4.05
CA CYS A 58 -28.93 9.04 3.86
C CYS A 58 -29.68 9.40 5.14
N GLU A 59 -30.30 10.58 5.16
CA GLU A 59 -31.35 10.94 6.14
C GLU A 59 -32.60 10.04 6.03
N GLN A 60 -32.62 9.08 5.11
CA GLN A 60 -33.64 8.04 5.03
C GLN A 60 -33.08 6.72 5.58
N LYS A 61 -33.71 6.20 6.63
CA LYS A 61 -33.53 4.82 7.11
C LYS A 61 -34.03 3.85 6.02
N THR A 62 -33.24 3.65 4.98
CA THR A 62 -33.53 2.68 3.93
C THR A 62 -33.60 1.28 4.53
N ARG A 63 -34.40 0.38 3.93
CA ARG A 63 -34.43 -1.05 4.29
C ARG A 63 -33.02 -1.65 4.37
N TYR A 64 -32.13 -1.18 3.51
CA TYR A 64 -30.72 -1.60 3.48
C TYR A 64 -29.93 -1.15 4.72
N HIS A 65 -30.16 0.07 5.23
CA HIS A 65 -29.53 0.51 6.47
C HIS A 65 -29.91 -0.39 7.66
N GLN A 66 -31.19 -0.73 7.79
CA GLN A 66 -31.66 -1.61 8.87
C GLN A 66 -31.04 -3.02 8.76
N LEU A 67 -30.89 -3.54 7.54
CA LEU A 67 -30.15 -4.77 7.27
C LEU A 67 -28.70 -4.66 7.78
N LEU A 68 -27.98 -3.59 7.43
CA LEU A 68 -26.59 -3.39 7.86
C LEU A 68 -26.45 -3.32 9.39
N GLU A 69 -27.38 -2.66 10.09
CA GLU A 69 -27.40 -2.61 11.55
C GLU A 69 -27.67 -3.98 12.19
N ARG A 70 -28.57 -4.79 11.61
CA ARG A 70 -28.80 -6.15 12.09
C ARG A 70 -27.55 -7.02 11.90
N LEU A 71 -26.95 -7.00 10.71
CA LEU A 71 -25.72 -7.74 10.41
C LEU A 71 -24.59 -7.38 11.39
N ARG A 72 -24.45 -6.09 11.70
CA ARG A 72 -23.49 -5.58 12.69
C ARG A 72 -23.69 -6.18 14.09
N GLN A 73 -24.93 -6.46 14.48
CA GLN A 73 -25.26 -7.11 15.76
C GLN A 73 -25.23 -8.64 15.69
N GLY A 74 -24.81 -9.23 14.56
CA GLY A 74 -24.87 -10.67 14.33
C GLY A 74 -26.30 -11.21 14.17
N GLN A 75 -27.26 -10.33 13.90
CA GLN A 75 -28.65 -10.68 13.62
C GLN A 75 -28.84 -10.69 12.10
N TYR A 76 -29.42 -11.75 11.55
CA TYR A 76 -29.79 -11.78 10.14
C TYR A 76 -31.03 -12.66 9.95
N SER A 77 -31.95 -12.21 9.10
CA SER A 77 -33.14 -12.98 8.73
C SER A 77 -33.02 -13.60 7.33
N TYR A 78 -34.02 -14.40 6.95
CA TYR A 78 -34.10 -14.92 5.58
C TYR A 78 -34.32 -13.79 4.56
N GLU A 79 -35.17 -12.81 4.88
CA GLU A 79 -35.45 -11.64 4.04
C GLU A 79 -34.21 -10.74 3.86
N ASP A 80 -33.32 -10.74 4.85
CA ASP A 80 -32.03 -10.07 4.78
C ASP A 80 -31.10 -10.75 3.77
N ASN A 81 -31.05 -12.08 3.78
CA ASN A 81 -30.30 -12.86 2.79
C ASN A 81 -30.83 -12.64 1.37
N GLU A 82 -32.15 -12.70 1.18
CA GLU A 82 -32.77 -12.43 -0.12
C GLU A 82 -32.43 -11.02 -0.62
N LEU A 83 -32.46 -10.02 0.27
CA LEU A 83 -32.06 -8.66 -0.08
C LEU A 83 -30.58 -8.57 -0.47
N LEU A 84 -29.68 -9.29 0.20
CA LEU A 84 -28.26 -9.34 -0.17
C LEU A 84 -28.05 -10.02 -1.53
N LEU A 85 -28.78 -11.09 -1.83
CA LEU A 85 -28.71 -11.79 -3.10
C LEU A 85 -29.09 -10.89 -4.28
N THR A 86 -30.03 -9.94 -4.10
CA THR A 86 -30.33 -8.94 -5.14
C THR A 86 -29.14 -8.06 -5.55
N ARG A 87 -28.06 -8.06 -4.76
CA ARG A 87 -26.85 -7.25 -4.97
C ARG A 87 -25.66 -8.04 -5.47
N VAL A 88 -25.84 -9.32 -5.77
CA VAL A 88 -24.80 -10.14 -6.41
C VAL A 88 -24.70 -9.75 -7.89
N ALA A 89 -23.49 -9.39 -8.33
CA ALA A 89 -23.23 -9.09 -9.73
C ALA A 89 -23.51 -10.33 -10.61
N GLY A 90 -24.11 -10.13 -11.78
CA GLY A 90 -24.54 -11.22 -12.67
C GLY A 90 -25.97 -11.71 -12.44
N GLN A 91 -26.58 -11.45 -11.28
CA GLN A 91 -28.03 -11.66 -11.06
C GLN A 91 -28.84 -10.38 -11.33
N SER A 92 -28.19 -9.22 -11.23
CA SER A 92 -28.75 -7.92 -11.60
C SER A 92 -28.38 -7.55 -13.05
N SER A 93 -29.21 -6.73 -13.71
CA SER A 93 -28.98 -6.22 -15.08
C SER A 93 -27.84 -5.19 -15.17
N VAL A 94 -26.97 -5.14 -14.18
CA VAL A 94 -25.92 -4.13 -14.05
C VAL A 94 -24.69 -4.55 -14.86
N SER A 95 -24.29 -3.71 -15.82
CA SER A 95 -23.03 -3.88 -16.54
C SER A 95 -21.85 -3.41 -15.68
N LEU A 96 -20.84 -4.27 -15.53
CA LEU A 96 -19.58 -3.91 -14.86
C LEU A 96 -18.66 -3.05 -15.75
N HIS A 97 -18.97 -2.93 -17.04
CA HIS A 97 -18.18 -2.15 -17.99
C HIS A 97 -18.59 -0.68 -18.05
N GLU A 98 -19.74 -0.33 -17.45
CA GLU A 98 -20.29 1.01 -17.47
C GLU A 98 -20.10 1.72 -16.12
N PRO A 99 -19.99 3.07 -16.13
CA PRO A 99 -19.98 3.84 -14.89
C PRO A 99 -21.28 3.65 -14.08
N PRO A 100 -21.23 3.69 -12.74
CA PRO A 100 -20.04 3.88 -11.91
C PRO A 100 -19.25 2.58 -11.65
N TRP A 101 -19.73 1.43 -12.13
CA TRP A 101 -19.21 0.10 -11.76
C TRP A 101 -17.84 -0.17 -12.33
N ASN A 102 -17.56 0.33 -13.54
CA ASN A 102 -16.23 0.27 -14.10
C ASN A 102 -15.19 1.06 -13.29
N GLN A 103 -15.60 1.98 -12.42
CA GLN A 103 -14.68 2.74 -11.54
C GLN A 103 -14.76 2.29 -10.08
N ALA A 104 -15.56 1.27 -9.78
CA ALA A 104 -15.81 0.87 -8.41
C ALA A 104 -14.58 0.17 -7.79
N PRO A 105 -14.26 0.46 -6.51
CA PRO A 105 -13.25 -0.29 -5.77
C PRO A 105 -13.67 -1.75 -5.61
N MET A 106 -12.72 -2.67 -5.79
CA MET A 106 -12.88 -4.07 -5.41
C MET A 106 -12.25 -4.30 -4.04
N LEU A 107 -13.03 -4.82 -3.09
CA LEU A 107 -12.51 -5.29 -1.82
C LEU A 107 -12.36 -6.81 -1.83
N VAL A 108 -11.19 -7.27 -1.38
CA VAL A 108 -10.89 -8.69 -1.25
C VAL A 108 -10.32 -9.00 0.13
N PHE A 109 -10.50 -10.24 0.57
CA PHE A 109 -10.07 -10.69 1.91
C PHE A 109 -8.56 -10.95 2.02
N ARG A 110 -7.87 -11.14 0.90
CA ARG A 110 -6.46 -11.56 0.87
C ARG A 110 -5.64 -10.63 -0.01
N ASN A 111 -4.48 -10.23 0.49
CA ASN A 111 -3.56 -9.34 -0.23
C ASN A 111 -3.04 -10.02 -1.51
N GLU A 112 -2.81 -11.33 -1.50
CA GLU A 112 -2.34 -12.05 -2.70
C GLU A 112 -3.36 -11.97 -3.84
N ILE A 113 -4.65 -12.07 -3.51
CA ILE A 113 -5.73 -11.89 -4.50
C ILE A 113 -5.70 -10.44 -4.97
N CYS A 114 -5.60 -9.48 -4.06
CA CYS A 114 -5.53 -8.05 -4.39
C CYS A 114 -4.40 -7.78 -5.40
N THR A 115 -3.17 -8.20 -5.11
CA THR A 115 -2.01 -8.04 -6.00
C THR A 115 -2.28 -8.64 -7.37
N GLN A 116 -2.80 -9.87 -7.45
CA GLN A 116 -3.11 -10.51 -8.73
C GLN A 116 -4.18 -9.74 -9.53
N LEU A 117 -5.26 -9.30 -8.88
CA LEU A 117 -6.30 -8.49 -9.54
C LEU A 117 -5.70 -7.19 -10.08
N ASN A 118 -4.85 -6.53 -9.29
CA ASN A 118 -4.22 -5.27 -9.67
C ASN A 118 -3.24 -5.44 -10.82
N HIS A 119 -2.42 -6.50 -10.82
CA HIS A 119 -1.52 -6.81 -11.92
C HIS A 119 -2.29 -7.01 -13.23
N ARG A 120 -3.36 -7.82 -13.19
CA ARG A 120 -4.19 -8.05 -14.38
C ARG A 120 -4.90 -6.78 -14.84
N SER A 121 -5.39 -5.97 -13.90
CA SER A 121 -6.02 -4.69 -14.21
C SER A 121 -5.04 -3.72 -14.87
N GLY A 122 -3.79 -3.65 -14.38
CA GLY A 122 -2.72 -2.85 -15.00
C GLY A 122 -2.45 -3.29 -16.43
N ILE A 123 -2.24 -4.59 -16.66
CA ILE A 123 -2.03 -5.15 -18.01
C ILE A 123 -3.22 -4.85 -18.93
N HIS A 124 -4.45 -5.03 -18.43
CA HIS A 124 -5.65 -4.74 -19.21
C HIS A 124 -5.75 -3.26 -19.58
N ASN A 125 -5.45 -2.35 -18.64
CA ASN A 125 -5.40 -0.92 -18.92
C ASN A 125 -4.34 -0.58 -19.98
N ALA A 126 -3.18 -1.24 -19.94
CA ALA A 126 -2.13 -1.09 -20.96
C ALA A 126 -2.66 -1.41 -22.37
N ILE A 127 -3.37 -2.55 -22.49
CA ILE A 127 -3.99 -2.98 -23.75
C ILE A 127 -5.05 -1.97 -24.21
N GLN A 128 -5.94 -1.52 -23.32
CA GLN A 128 -7.01 -0.59 -23.67
C GLN A 128 -6.51 0.79 -24.09
N THR A 129 -5.42 1.26 -23.48
CA THR A 129 -4.83 2.58 -23.74
C THR A 129 -3.77 2.56 -24.83
N GLY A 130 -3.42 1.37 -25.36
CA GLY A 130 -2.35 1.19 -26.33
C GLY A 130 -0.97 1.59 -25.78
N CYS A 131 -0.79 1.53 -24.47
CA CYS A 131 0.47 1.84 -23.80
C CYS A 131 1.22 0.56 -23.46
N ASP A 132 2.54 0.56 -23.62
CA ASP A 132 3.36 -0.56 -23.18
C ASP A 132 3.48 -0.55 -21.64
N PRO A 133 3.26 -1.69 -20.97
CA PRO A 133 3.41 -1.76 -19.53
C PRO A 133 4.89 -1.63 -19.13
N MET A 134 5.14 -0.89 -18.06
CA MET A 134 6.45 -0.84 -17.40
C MET A 134 6.38 -1.66 -16.12
N VAL A 135 7.42 -2.43 -15.82
CA VAL A 135 7.54 -3.14 -14.54
C VAL A 135 8.75 -2.61 -13.81
N CYS A 136 8.50 -1.93 -12.69
CA CYS A 136 9.54 -1.52 -11.77
C CYS A 136 9.97 -2.72 -10.93
N ILE A 137 11.27 -3.03 -10.94
CA ILE A 137 11.84 -4.17 -10.22
C ILE A 137 12.44 -3.68 -8.92
N ALA A 138 12.10 -4.35 -7.82
CA ALA A 138 12.75 -4.08 -6.54
C ALA A 138 14.25 -4.44 -6.61
N GLN A 139 15.07 -3.55 -6.06
CA GLN A 139 16.49 -3.81 -5.87
C GLN A 139 16.70 -4.44 -4.49
N ASP A 140 17.16 -5.69 -4.48
CA ASP A 140 17.39 -6.39 -3.21
C ASP A 140 18.83 -6.30 -2.77
N PHE A 141 19.00 -6.10 -1.47
CA PHE A 141 20.30 -6.07 -0.82
C PHE A 141 20.33 -7.10 0.31
N CYS A 142 21.39 -7.88 0.37
CA CYS A 142 21.69 -8.71 1.53
C CYS A 142 22.89 -8.10 2.27
N LYS A 143 22.68 -7.63 3.50
CA LYS A 143 23.73 -6.97 4.32
C LYS A 143 24.43 -5.84 3.55
N SER A 144 23.62 -4.98 2.91
CA SER A 144 24.08 -3.83 2.11
C SER A 144 24.88 -4.17 0.84
N LYS A 145 24.97 -5.45 0.46
CA LYS A 145 25.50 -5.86 -0.83
C LYS A 145 24.34 -6.13 -1.80
N PRO A 146 24.38 -5.61 -3.03
CA PRO A 146 23.38 -5.93 -4.03
C PRO A 146 23.36 -7.44 -4.24
N LEU A 147 22.16 -8.01 -4.32
CA LEU A 147 21.99 -9.41 -4.64
C LEU A 147 22.08 -9.56 -6.15
N GLU A 148 23.20 -10.04 -6.66
CA GLU A 148 23.40 -10.20 -8.13
C GLU A 148 23.24 -11.66 -8.57
N GLU A 149 23.33 -12.60 -7.64
CA GLU A 149 23.26 -14.03 -7.96
C GLU A 149 21.83 -14.44 -8.41
N PRO A 150 21.69 -15.12 -9.57
CA PRO A 150 20.37 -15.48 -10.12
C PRO A 150 19.52 -16.39 -9.21
N ALA A 151 20.16 -17.32 -8.48
CA ALA A 151 19.46 -18.29 -7.65
C ALA A 151 18.70 -17.65 -6.47
N PRO A 152 19.32 -16.80 -5.62
CA PRO A 152 18.59 -16.15 -4.55
C PRO A 152 17.61 -15.08 -5.07
N LEU A 153 17.91 -14.39 -6.19
CA LEU A 153 16.96 -13.48 -6.85
C LEU A 153 15.69 -14.21 -7.31
N LYS A 154 15.83 -15.37 -7.97
CA LYS A 154 14.69 -16.20 -8.38
C LYS A 154 13.86 -16.66 -7.19
N LYS A 155 14.51 -17.08 -6.10
CA LYS A 155 13.79 -17.51 -4.90
C LYS A 155 13.01 -16.38 -4.25
N LEU A 156 13.56 -15.16 -4.25
CA LEU A 156 12.85 -13.97 -3.78
C LEU A 156 11.69 -13.57 -4.72
N LEU A 157 11.83 -13.77 -6.04
CA LEU A 157 10.72 -13.62 -7.00
C LEU A 157 9.55 -14.56 -6.72
N GLU A 158 9.83 -15.75 -6.18
CA GLU A 158 8.84 -16.76 -5.84
C GLU A 158 8.20 -16.55 -4.44
N LEU A 159 8.68 -15.59 -3.65
CA LEU A 159 8.07 -15.28 -2.36
C LEU A 159 6.71 -14.61 -2.56
N SER A 160 5.73 -15.00 -1.74
CA SER A 160 4.47 -14.29 -1.68
C SER A 160 4.64 -12.95 -0.98
N ASP A 161 3.86 -11.95 -1.39
CA ASP A 161 3.84 -10.62 -0.77
C ASP A 161 3.63 -10.68 0.76
N SER A 162 2.89 -11.66 1.27
CA SER A 162 2.70 -11.87 2.71
C SER A 162 3.98 -12.18 3.49
N LYS A 163 5.04 -12.63 2.82
CA LYS A 163 6.36 -12.91 3.41
C LYS A 163 7.32 -11.73 3.25
N THR A 164 7.03 -10.81 2.34
CA THR A 164 7.87 -9.63 2.05
C THR A 164 7.27 -8.35 2.63
N GLU A 165 6.57 -8.43 3.77
CA GLU A 165 5.87 -7.29 4.38
C GLU A 165 4.93 -6.55 3.41
N HIS A 166 4.33 -7.29 2.47
CA HIS A 166 3.45 -6.80 1.43
C HIS A 166 4.12 -5.94 0.35
N LEU A 167 5.42 -6.13 0.17
CA LEU A 167 6.18 -5.50 -0.90
C LEU A 167 6.17 -6.40 -2.13
N SER A 168 5.54 -5.92 -3.20
CA SER A 168 5.65 -6.56 -4.50
C SER A 168 7.03 -6.30 -5.08
N ARG A 169 7.71 -7.37 -5.48
CA ARG A 169 9.00 -7.29 -6.15
C ARG A 169 8.90 -6.78 -7.58
N LEU A 170 7.77 -7.03 -8.23
CA LEU A 170 7.46 -6.58 -9.58
C LEU A 170 6.26 -5.66 -9.50
N LEU A 171 6.49 -4.36 -9.67
CA LEU A 171 5.43 -3.36 -9.62
C LEU A 171 5.08 -2.93 -11.06
N PRO A 172 3.99 -3.46 -11.64
CA PRO A 172 3.53 -3.00 -12.95
C PRO A 172 2.97 -1.58 -12.83
N LEU A 173 3.35 -0.73 -13.77
CA LEU A 173 3.02 0.68 -13.86
C LEU A 173 2.60 1.00 -15.30
N VAL A 174 1.42 1.62 -15.43
CA VAL A 174 0.85 2.04 -16.72
C VAL A 174 0.32 3.45 -16.57
N PRO A 175 0.75 4.41 -17.41
CA PRO A 175 0.21 5.78 -17.39
C PRO A 175 -1.33 5.81 -17.34
N GLY A 176 -1.87 6.69 -16.51
CA GLY A 176 -3.31 6.82 -16.30
C GLY A 176 -3.91 5.85 -15.27
N MET A 177 -3.16 4.89 -14.75
CA MET A 177 -3.71 3.95 -13.76
C MET A 177 -3.86 4.62 -12.37
N PRO A 178 -4.91 4.29 -11.61
CA PRO A 178 -5.08 4.77 -10.25
C PRO A 178 -4.05 4.13 -9.31
N VAL A 179 -3.49 4.93 -8.41
CA VAL A 179 -2.49 4.51 -7.42
C VAL A 179 -2.83 5.07 -6.04
N ILE A 180 -2.31 4.43 -4.99
CA ILE A 180 -2.45 4.92 -3.62
C ILE A 180 -1.06 5.04 -2.99
N LEU A 181 -0.80 6.17 -2.34
CA LEU A 181 0.41 6.33 -1.54
C LEU A 181 0.33 5.45 -0.30
N THR A 182 1.35 4.64 -0.06
CA THR A 182 1.42 3.73 1.09
C THR A 182 2.25 4.29 2.25
N GLN A 183 2.88 5.46 2.05
CA GLN A 183 3.77 6.08 3.02
C GLN A 183 3.48 7.57 3.18
N ASN A 184 3.83 8.10 4.36
CA ASN A 184 3.81 9.53 4.62
C ASN A 184 5.10 10.14 4.08
N ILE A 185 5.00 10.91 3.00
CA ILE A 185 6.15 11.53 2.34
C ILE A 185 6.28 12.98 2.79
N ALA A 186 5.18 13.73 2.67
CA ALA A 186 5.13 15.14 3.03
C ALA A 186 3.75 15.45 3.63
N ILE A 187 3.61 15.18 4.93
CA ILE A 187 2.34 15.28 5.66
C ILE A 187 1.74 16.69 5.54
N GLU A 188 2.58 17.71 5.72
CA GLU A 188 2.17 19.13 5.64
C GLU A 188 1.61 19.51 4.26
N LEU A 189 2.03 18.79 3.21
CA LEU A 189 1.61 19.00 1.83
C LEU A 189 0.43 18.10 1.42
N GLY A 190 -0.03 17.23 2.31
CA GLY A 190 -1.11 16.27 2.05
C GLY A 190 -0.66 14.99 1.36
N SER A 191 0.65 14.77 1.18
CA SER A 191 1.20 13.51 0.66
C SER A 191 1.35 12.49 1.79
N ILE A 192 0.22 11.88 2.14
CA ILE A 192 0.08 10.93 3.26
C ILE A 192 -0.33 9.53 2.78
N ASN A 193 -0.08 8.53 3.62
CA ASN A 193 -0.55 7.17 3.41
C ASN A 193 -2.09 7.15 3.25
N GLY A 194 -2.57 6.44 2.23
CA GLY A 194 -3.97 6.34 1.83
C GLY A 194 -4.42 7.39 0.82
N MET A 195 -3.52 8.27 0.36
CA MET A 195 -3.86 9.26 -0.65
C MET A 195 -3.91 8.65 -2.05
N ASN A 196 -5.07 8.79 -2.71
CA ASN A 196 -5.26 8.38 -4.10
C ASN A 196 -4.58 9.37 -5.06
N GLY A 197 -4.04 8.84 -6.15
CA GLY A 197 -3.54 9.60 -7.29
C GLY A 197 -3.67 8.83 -8.59
N ILE A 198 -3.26 9.46 -9.68
CA ILE A 198 -3.16 8.85 -11.01
C ILE A 198 -1.68 8.80 -11.38
N PHE A 199 -1.20 7.61 -11.71
CA PHE A 199 0.19 7.45 -12.15
C PHE A 199 0.37 8.11 -13.52
N GLY A 200 1.35 9.01 -13.63
CA GLY A 200 1.72 9.67 -14.88
C GLY A 200 2.84 8.93 -15.59
N GLN A 201 4.03 8.92 -14.99
CA GLN A 201 5.23 8.30 -15.59
C GLN A 201 6.23 7.84 -14.53
N LEU A 202 7.08 6.89 -14.91
CA LEU A 202 8.25 6.51 -14.13
C LEU A 202 9.46 7.24 -14.72
N VAL A 203 10.24 7.89 -13.86
CA VAL A 203 11.54 8.45 -14.24
C VAL A 203 12.62 7.52 -13.75
N TYR A 204 13.52 7.13 -14.65
CA TYR A 204 14.54 6.11 -14.42
C TYR A 204 15.79 6.38 -15.25
N ASP A 205 16.88 5.70 -14.90
CA ASP A 205 18.12 5.72 -15.69
C ASP A 205 17.94 4.88 -16.97
N THR A 206 18.21 5.45 -18.15
CA THR A 206 18.00 4.80 -19.45
C THR A 206 18.83 3.52 -19.60
N ASP A 207 19.97 3.43 -18.92
CA ASP A 207 20.84 2.26 -18.96
C ASP A 207 20.34 1.12 -18.05
N SER A 208 19.19 1.31 -17.38
CA SER A 208 18.63 0.38 -16.42
C SER A 208 17.41 -0.39 -16.92
N ILE A 209 17.15 -0.36 -18.22
CA ILE A 209 16.05 -1.11 -18.84
C ILE A 209 16.48 -2.50 -19.30
N SER A 210 15.58 -3.47 -19.18
CA SER A 210 15.68 -4.77 -19.83
C SER A 210 14.36 -5.12 -20.51
N THR A 211 14.45 -5.86 -21.62
CA THR A 211 13.30 -6.46 -22.30
C THR A 211 13.22 -7.95 -22.06
N ASP A 212 14.17 -8.54 -21.33
CA ASP A 212 14.17 -9.95 -21.03
C ASP A 212 12.99 -10.28 -20.11
N SER A 213 12.15 -11.24 -20.53
CA SER A 213 11.00 -11.65 -19.75
C SER A 213 11.46 -12.28 -18.43
N LEU A 214 11.29 -11.52 -17.34
CA LEU A 214 11.51 -12.01 -15.97
C LEU A 214 10.30 -12.78 -15.42
N SER A 215 9.16 -12.66 -16.09
CA SER A 215 7.91 -13.31 -15.70
C SER A 215 7.05 -13.56 -16.92
N THR A 216 6.46 -14.75 -16.98
CA THR A 216 5.44 -15.12 -17.98
C THR A 216 4.10 -14.40 -17.76
N THR A 217 3.98 -13.64 -16.66
CA THR A 217 2.73 -12.94 -16.30
C THR A 217 2.52 -11.68 -17.14
N PHE A 218 3.59 -11.06 -17.63
CA PHE A 218 3.53 -9.78 -18.34
C PHE A 218 3.68 -9.96 -19.85
N PRO A 219 3.06 -9.09 -20.68
CA PRO A 219 3.19 -9.11 -22.14
C PRO A 219 4.65 -9.03 -22.63
N MET A 220 4.92 -9.48 -23.86
CA MET A 220 6.28 -9.47 -24.44
C MET A 220 6.86 -8.06 -24.63
N ASN A 221 6.03 -7.04 -24.82
CA ASN A 221 6.41 -5.63 -24.95
C ASN A 221 6.65 -4.93 -23.59
N THR A 222 6.72 -5.69 -22.49
CA THR A 222 6.94 -5.11 -21.16
C THR A 222 8.36 -4.58 -21.03
N THR A 223 8.49 -3.32 -20.61
CA THR A 223 9.79 -2.73 -20.25
C THR A 223 10.06 -2.95 -18.76
N TYR A 224 11.16 -3.62 -18.44
CA TYR A 224 11.58 -3.86 -17.07
C TYR A 224 12.59 -2.81 -16.63
N VAL A 225 12.33 -2.13 -15.52
CA VAL A 225 13.14 -1.01 -15.03
C VAL A 225 13.82 -1.39 -13.72
N HIS A 226 15.15 -1.40 -13.73
CA HIS A 226 15.97 -1.80 -12.59
C HIS A 226 16.44 -0.64 -11.70
N LYS A 227 16.60 0.57 -12.24
CA LYS A 227 17.03 1.75 -11.47
C LYS A 227 16.03 2.90 -11.66
N PRO A 228 14.84 2.79 -11.07
CA PRO A 228 13.94 3.93 -11.00
C PRO A 228 14.60 5.07 -10.21
N ILE A 229 14.19 6.31 -10.47
CA ILE A 229 14.61 7.51 -9.71
C ILE A 229 13.41 8.08 -8.94
N TYR A 230 12.26 8.24 -9.58
CA TYR A 230 10.98 8.61 -8.93
C TYR A 230 9.80 8.32 -9.86
N ALA A 231 8.60 8.25 -9.30
CA ALA A 231 7.35 8.22 -10.07
C ALA A 231 6.68 9.58 -10.05
N LEU A 232 6.10 10.03 -11.16
CA LEU A 232 5.24 11.20 -11.20
C LEU A 232 3.79 10.76 -11.02
N VAL A 233 3.14 11.28 -9.99
CA VAL A 233 1.76 10.96 -9.65
C VAL A 233 0.93 12.23 -9.57
N GLU A 234 -0.19 12.27 -10.27
CA GLU A 234 -1.17 13.34 -10.15
C GLU A 234 -2.00 13.12 -8.89
N ILE A 235 -2.03 14.10 -7.98
CA ILE A 235 -2.83 14.04 -6.76
C ILE A 235 -3.78 15.23 -6.73
N SER A 236 -5.05 14.99 -7.09
CA SER A 236 -6.04 16.05 -7.29
C SER A 236 -6.39 16.84 -6.03
N LYS A 237 -6.14 16.28 -4.84
CA LYS A 237 -6.42 16.89 -3.52
C LYS A 237 -5.17 17.47 -2.83
N SER A 238 -4.03 17.47 -3.51
CA SER A 238 -2.81 18.02 -2.93
C SER A 238 -2.95 19.53 -2.69
N LYS A 239 -2.41 20.00 -1.56
CA LYS A 239 -2.30 21.44 -1.26
C LYS A 239 -1.11 22.09 -1.97
N ILE A 240 -0.35 21.30 -2.72
CA ILE A 240 0.80 21.76 -3.50
C ILE A 240 0.25 22.54 -4.70
N GLU A 241 0.10 23.85 -4.54
CA GLU A 241 -0.07 24.82 -5.63
C GLU A 241 1.27 25.16 -6.31
N CYS A 242 2.32 24.38 -6.04
CA CYS A 242 3.65 24.68 -6.54
C CYS A 242 3.70 24.47 -8.05
N ASN A 243 3.85 25.57 -8.77
CA ASN A 243 4.62 25.64 -10.00
C ASN A 243 6.06 25.16 -9.70
N LEU A 244 6.26 23.86 -9.46
CA LEU A 244 7.56 23.24 -9.69
C LEU A 244 7.88 23.60 -11.13
N GLN A 245 8.86 24.48 -11.35
CA GLN A 245 8.97 25.41 -12.50
C GLN A 245 8.96 24.77 -13.91
N LYS A 246 8.78 23.45 -14.03
CA LYS A 246 8.73 22.66 -15.27
C LYS A 246 7.68 21.52 -15.25
N LEU A 247 6.90 21.34 -14.18
CA LEU A 247 5.90 20.27 -14.08
C LEU A 247 4.49 20.83 -14.17
N GLN A 248 3.60 20.07 -14.78
CA GLN A 248 2.18 20.41 -14.82
C GLN A 248 1.62 20.49 -13.38
N PRO A 249 0.66 21.40 -13.11
CA PRO A 249 0.04 21.51 -11.80
C PRO A 249 -0.47 20.16 -11.29
N LYS A 250 -0.33 19.88 -9.99
CA LYS A 250 -0.78 18.66 -9.28
C LYS A 250 0.02 17.37 -9.55
N LEU A 251 1.04 17.43 -10.41
CA LEU A 251 1.96 16.31 -10.60
C LEU A 251 3.08 16.35 -9.55
N ILE A 252 3.19 15.29 -8.75
CA ILE A 252 4.10 15.24 -7.60
C ILE A 252 5.12 14.12 -7.81
N PRO A 253 6.42 14.39 -7.66
CA PRO A 253 7.45 13.36 -7.65
C PRO A 253 7.37 12.55 -6.35
N ILE A 254 7.15 11.25 -6.50
CA ILE A 254 7.13 10.25 -5.45
C ILE A 254 8.47 9.51 -5.49
N PRO A 255 9.36 9.70 -4.50
CA PRO A 255 10.65 9.02 -4.48
C PRO A 255 10.47 7.52 -4.25
N ILE A 256 11.46 6.74 -4.67
CA ILE A 256 11.52 5.32 -4.29
C ILE A 256 11.87 5.22 -2.83
N THR A 257 11.28 4.23 -2.17
CA THR A 257 11.48 3.99 -0.75
C THR A 257 12.19 2.67 -0.56
N GLU A 258 13.22 2.66 0.26
CA GLU A 258 13.87 1.45 0.72
C GLU A 258 13.11 0.85 1.89
N GLN A 259 12.95 -0.47 1.90
CA GLN A 259 12.38 -1.21 3.03
C GLN A 259 13.23 -2.44 3.33
N ILE A 260 13.26 -2.81 4.61
CA ILE A 260 14.07 -3.92 5.13
C ILE A 260 13.12 -4.93 5.75
N PHE A 261 13.15 -6.16 5.25
CA PHE A 261 12.43 -7.29 5.82
C PHE A 261 13.44 -8.39 6.22
N GLN A 262 13.01 -9.31 7.08
CA GLN A 262 13.83 -10.43 7.52
C GLN A 262 13.21 -11.75 7.06
N GLU A 263 13.93 -12.48 6.21
CA GLU A 263 13.54 -13.82 5.77
C GLU A 263 14.66 -14.83 6.03
N SER A 264 14.29 -16.00 6.57
CA SER A 264 15.24 -17.07 6.85
C SER A 264 15.33 -18.02 5.65
N PHE A 265 16.41 -17.92 4.90
CA PHE A 265 16.72 -18.92 3.88
C PHE A 265 17.39 -20.13 4.53
N SER A 266 16.61 -21.05 5.09
CA SER A 266 17.11 -22.30 5.71
C SER A 266 17.85 -23.25 4.75
N HIS A 267 18.02 -22.88 3.47
CA HIS A 267 18.62 -23.73 2.43
C HIS A 267 19.68 -23.02 1.56
N LEU A 268 20.06 -21.78 1.85
CA LEU A 268 21.28 -21.21 1.28
C LEU A 268 22.44 -21.80 2.11
N GLY A 269 23.28 -22.62 1.47
CA GLY A 269 24.31 -23.44 2.13
C GLY A 269 25.30 -22.65 2.99
N PRO A 270 26.24 -23.35 3.66
CA PRO A 270 27.09 -22.79 4.71
C PRO A 270 28.23 -21.97 4.09
N THR A 271 27.93 -20.83 3.50
CA THR A 271 28.91 -19.75 3.32
C THR A 271 28.43 -18.60 4.18
N GLY A 272 28.92 -18.62 5.42
CA GLY A 272 28.71 -17.55 6.38
C GLY A 272 29.24 -16.24 5.82
N PHE A 273 28.44 -15.19 5.91
CA PHE A 273 28.92 -13.84 5.72
C PHE A 273 28.77 -13.06 7.02
N ILE A 274 29.92 -12.72 7.58
CA ILE A 274 30.13 -11.98 8.80
C ILE A 274 29.55 -10.57 8.65
N LEU A 275 28.87 -10.10 9.69
CA LEU A 275 28.28 -8.76 9.79
C LEU A 275 29.38 -7.74 10.13
N PHE A 276 29.60 -6.76 9.24
CA PHE A 276 30.27 -5.52 9.59
C PHE A 276 29.40 -4.32 9.16
N PRO A 277 29.34 -3.24 9.96
CA PRO A 277 28.62 -2.03 9.61
C PRO A 277 29.53 -1.11 8.78
N MET A 278 29.06 -0.58 7.66
CA MET A 278 29.67 0.63 7.08
C MET A 278 28.65 1.59 6.46
N ASN A 279 28.86 2.85 6.85
CA ASN A 279 28.34 4.09 6.29
C ASN A 279 28.69 4.23 4.80
N ILE A 280 27.74 4.74 4.00
CA ILE A 280 28.08 5.43 2.76
C ILE A 280 27.48 6.82 2.82
N ARG A 281 28.37 7.81 2.94
CA ARG A 281 28.13 9.21 2.57
C ARG A 281 28.37 9.32 1.06
N ASN A 282 27.45 9.95 0.33
CA ASN A 282 27.78 11.12 -0.47
C ASN A 282 26.52 11.86 -0.97
N PRO A 283 26.62 13.19 -1.16
CA PRO A 283 25.49 14.09 -1.35
C PRO A 283 25.11 14.17 -2.83
N ILE A 284 23.82 14.18 -3.13
CA ILE A 284 23.32 14.73 -4.39
C ILE A 284 23.02 16.20 -4.13
N ASP A 285 23.70 17.05 -4.88
CA ASP A 285 23.58 18.51 -4.86
C ASP A 285 22.22 18.90 -5.48
N VAL A 286 21.17 18.85 -4.67
CA VAL A 286 19.87 19.47 -5.00
C VAL A 286 19.79 20.80 -4.26
N GLN A 287 20.57 21.77 -4.73
CA GLN A 287 20.31 23.17 -4.41
C GLN A 287 18.96 23.55 -5.02
N MET A 288 17.89 23.43 -4.22
CA MET A 288 16.57 24.08 -4.30
C MET A 288 15.49 23.36 -3.46
N LEU A 289 15.87 22.50 -2.50
CA LEU A 289 15.00 22.12 -1.38
C LEU A 289 15.72 22.50 -0.09
N GLN A 290 15.40 23.68 0.45
CA GLN A 290 15.85 24.07 1.77
C GLN A 290 15.30 23.07 2.81
N SER A 291 16.24 22.29 3.36
CA SER A 291 16.23 21.69 4.69
C SER A 291 15.12 20.69 5.06
N VAL A 292 15.40 19.39 4.92
CA VAL A 292 15.11 18.37 5.97
C VAL A 292 16.18 17.27 5.88
N SER A 293 16.98 17.08 6.93
CA SER A 293 17.96 15.99 7.05
C SER A 293 17.43 14.85 7.91
N ILE A 294 17.49 13.64 7.35
CA ILE A 294 17.93 12.33 7.89
C ILE A 294 17.74 12.07 9.39
N LEU A 295 16.99 11.01 9.72
CA LEU A 295 17.20 10.23 10.94
C LEU A 295 17.69 8.81 10.59
N VAL A 296 18.93 8.51 11.00
CA VAL A 296 19.53 7.18 11.05
C VAL A 296 19.05 6.48 12.33
N SER A 297 18.67 5.20 12.27
CA SER A 297 18.50 4.39 13.48
C SER A 297 19.21 3.04 13.36
N THR A 298 20.18 2.85 14.25
CA THR A 298 20.88 1.59 14.50
C THR A 298 20.15 0.75 15.55
N ARG A 299 20.02 -0.56 15.29
CA ARG A 299 19.73 -1.71 16.20
C ARG A 299 18.86 -1.46 17.45
N ARG A 300 17.66 -2.07 17.48
CA ARG A 300 17.02 -2.74 18.65
C ARG A 300 15.90 -3.71 18.15
N PRO A 301 15.51 -4.74 18.93
CA PRO A 301 14.71 -5.89 18.48
C PRO A 301 13.23 -5.52 18.22
N PRO A 302 12.44 -6.37 17.54
CA PRO A 302 11.26 -5.93 16.80
C PRO A 302 10.18 -5.43 17.76
N GLN A 303 9.81 -4.17 17.59
CA GLN A 303 8.54 -3.67 18.07
C GLN A 303 7.57 -3.73 16.90
N TYR A 304 6.65 -4.69 16.95
CA TYR A 304 5.56 -4.86 15.99
C TYR A 304 4.85 -3.54 15.71
N LEU A 305 5.13 -2.98 14.53
CA LEU A 305 4.32 -2.00 13.84
C LEU A 305 4.18 -2.53 12.42
N ASN A 306 3.05 -3.19 12.15
CA ASN A 306 2.74 -3.70 10.82
C ASN A 306 2.51 -2.51 9.88
N PRO A 307 3.13 -2.47 8.69
CA PRO A 307 2.67 -1.58 7.63
C PRO A 307 1.32 -2.08 7.13
N LEU A 308 0.30 -1.23 7.24
CA LEU A 308 -0.96 -1.38 6.52
C LEU A 308 -0.67 -1.28 5.02
N SER A 309 -0.86 -2.38 4.29
CA SER A 309 -0.83 -2.43 2.83
C SER A 309 -2.09 -1.76 2.27
N ILE A 310 -1.96 -0.92 1.25
CA ILE A 310 -3.12 -0.33 0.56
C ILE A 310 -3.04 -0.55 -0.97
N PHE A 311 -4.09 -1.26 -1.40
CA PHE A 311 -4.83 -1.52 -2.64
C PHE A 311 -4.64 -0.63 -3.89
N PHE A 312 -4.91 -1.22 -5.06
CA PHE A 312 -5.24 -0.52 -6.32
C PHE A 312 -6.72 -0.73 -6.67
N LEU A 313 -7.23 0.12 -7.56
CA LEU A 313 -8.60 0.17 -8.04
C LEU A 313 -8.63 -0.25 -9.51
N HIS A 314 -9.54 -1.16 -9.91
CA HIS A 314 -10.31 -1.16 -11.18
C HIS A 314 -10.72 -2.60 -11.63
N PRO A 315 -11.90 -2.82 -12.27
CA PRO A 315 -12.65 -4.08 -12.24
C PRO A 315 -12.83 -4.75 -13.61
N ASN A 316 -11.77 -4.86 -14.42
CA ASN A 316 -11.85 -5.60 -15.68
C ASN A 316 -11.18 -6.98 -15.56
N LEU A 317 -11.90 -7.91 -14.93
CA LEU A 317 -11.57 -9.32 -15.00
C LEU A 317 -12.75 -10.12 -15.53
N GLN A 318 -12.58 -10.64 -16.75
CA GLN A 318 -13.45 -11.66 -17.30
C GLN A 318 -13.24 -12.95 -16.49
N TYR A 319 -14.29 -13.42 -15.83
CA TYR A 319 -14.39 -14.81 -15.42
C TYR A 319 -14.89 -15.59 -16.63
N GLN A 320 -14.00 -16.38 -17.24
CA GLN A 320 -14.39 -17.58 -17.98
C GLN A 320 -14.24 -18.78 -17.05
#